data_AF-A0A3D8YT27-F1
#
_entry.id   AF-A0A3D8YT27-F1
#
_cell.length_a   1.000
_cell.length_b   1.000
_cell.length_c   1.000
_cell.angle_alpha   90.00
_cell.angle_beta   90.00
_cell.angle_gamma   90.00
#
_symmetry.space_group_name_H-M   'P 1'
#
loop_
_entity.id
_entity.type
_entity.pdbx_description
1 polymer ?
#
loop_
_entity_poly.entity_id
_entity_poly.type
_entity_poly.pdbx_seq_one_letter_code
_entity_poly.pdbx_strand_id
1 'polypeptide(L)'
;MADTQFERTCFQFSQILNGKSKTDGSLCSIPLKRQLTVNMQGKKTTSVLGVNVTFESLDTQGNALNIAEVVLLEEEVPHFLFAVMQQGLIVSALHNHWLYTNPNLMYTHVQSVEPPTTFAQKISNAFGTLSPPPVDVASH
;
A
#
# COMPACT_ATOMS: atom_id res chain seq x y z
N MET A 1 -6.24 28.40 -0.59
CA MET A 1 -4.78 28.14 -0.42
C MET A 1 -4.67 26.70 -0.03
N ALA A 2 -4.01 25.87 -0.82
CA ALA A 2 -3.79 24.47 -0.46
C ALA A 2 -3.02 24.40 0.86
N ASP A 3 -3.40 23.46 1.73
CA ASP A 3 -2.80 23.32 3.04
C ASP A 3 -1.33 22.88 2.88
N THR A 4 -0.41 23.80 3.16
CA THR A 4 1.03 23.57 3.03
C THR A 4 1.54 22.43 3.90
N GLN A 5 0.81 22.07 4.98
CA GLN A 5 1.14 20.91 5.80
C GLN A 5 0.82 19.61 5.07
N PHE A 6 -0.40 19.50 4.54
CA PHE A 6 -0.83 18.34 3.77
C PHE A 6 0.10 18.07 2.58
N GLU A 7 0.41 19.09 1.78
CA GLU A 7 1.28 18.93 0.60
C GLU A 7 2.69 18.47 0.97
N ARG A 8 3.28 19.05 2.02
CA ARG A 8 4.60 18.66 2.52
C ARG A 8 4.60 17.24 3.08
N THR A 9 3.57 16.88 3.86
CA THR A 9 3.41 15.53 4.39
C THR A 9 3.23 14.52 3.26
N CYS A 10 2.42 14.84 2.24
CA CYS A 10 2.23 13.99 1.06
C CYS A 10 3.52 13.81 0.26
N PHE A 11 4.32 14.88 0.12
CA PHE A 11 5.64 14.78 -0.48
C PHE A 11 6.55 13.82 0.30
N GLN A 12 6.69 13.98 1.61
CA GLN A 12 7.52 13.10 2.44
C GLN A 12 7.02 11.64 2.42
N PHE A 13 5.70 11.45 2.49
CA PHE A 13 5.04 10.15 2.37
C PHE A 13 5.44 9.44 1.07
N SER A 14 5.44 10.17 -0.05
CA SER A 14 5.85 9.64 -1.36
C SER A 14 7.32 9.22 -1.40
N GLN A 15 8.22 9.99 -0.76
CA GLN A 15 9.64 9.67 -0.70
C GLN A 15 9.91 8.39 0.08
N ILE A 16 9.24 8.19 1.22
CA ILE A 16 9.42 6.99 2.06
C ILE A 16 8.96 5.73 1.30
N LEU A 17 7.89 5.84 0.52
CA LEU A 17 7.29 4.73 -0.23
C LEU A 17 7.92 4.54 -1.62
N ASN A 18 8.91 5.36 -1.99
CA ASN A 18 9.56 5.34 -3.30
C ASN A 18 8.57 5.35 -4.48
N GLY A 19 7.48 6.11 -4.34
CA GLY A 19 6.39 6.17 -5.33
C GLY A 19 5.96 7.60 -5.61
N LYS A 20 5.26 7.81 -6.73
CA LYS A 20 4.72 9.13 -7.07
C LYS A 20 3.38 9.36 -6.35
N SER A 21 3.23 10.49 -5.68
CA SER A 21 1.95 10.87 -5.07
C SER A 21 0.94 11.34 -6.11
N LYS A 22 -0.32 10.95 -5.89
CA LYS A 22 -1.51 11.55 -6.49
C LYS A 22 -2.34 12.16 -5.38
N THR A 23 -2.74 13.42 -5.55
CA THR A 23 -3.60 14.12 -4.60
C THR A 23 -4.97 14.36 -5.22
N ASP A 24 -6.02 14.14 -4.43
CA ASP A 24 -7.40 14.49 -4.77
C ASP A 24 -8.07 15.09 -3.53
N GLY A 25 -8.26 16.42 -3.54
CA GLY A 25 -8.71 17.15 -2.35
C GLY A 25 -7.79 16.92 -1.14
N SER A 26 -8.32 16.25 -0.11
CA SER A 26 -7.63 15.90 1.14
C SER A 26 -7.10 14.47 1.19
N LEU A 27 -7.07 13.76 0.07
CA LEU A 27 -6.52 12.41 -0.07
C LEU A 27 -5.14 12.48 -0.73
N CYS A 28 -4.13 11.90 -0.09
CA CYS A 28 -2.83 11.64 -0.70
C CYS A 28 -2.71 10.13 -0.94
N SER A 29 -2.36 9.74 -2.15
CA SER A 29 -2.32 8.35 -2.58
C SER A 29 -1.01 8.04 -3.30
N ILE A 30 -0.35 6.96 -2.89
CA ILE A 30 0.86 6.43 -3.53
C ILE A 30 0.50 5.10 -4.21
N PRO A 31 0.13 5.13 -5.51
CA PRO A 31 -0.11 3.92 -6.27
C PRO A 31 1.22 3.22 -6.57
N LEU A 32 1.30 1.96 -6.19
CA LEU A 32 2.40 1.05 -6.44
C LEU A 32 1.88 -0.19 -7.17
N LYS A 33 2.79 -1.06 -7.59
CA LYS A 33 2.45 -2.36 -8.18
C LYS A 33 3.42 -3.45 -7.76
N ARG A 34 2.94 -4.68 -7.70
CA ARG A 34 3.78 -5.88 -7.62
C ARG A 34 4.30 -6.25 -9.01
N GLN A 35 5.51 -6.78 -9.09
CA GLN A 35 6.09 -7.31 -10.32
C GLN A 35 5.96 -8.84 -10.35
N LEU A 36 4.74 -9.32 -10.56
CA LEU A 36 4.41 -10.75 -10.59
C LEU A 36 3.98 -11.17 -12.00
N THR A 37 4.24 -12.43 -12.36
CA THR A 37 3.67 -13.02 -13.58
C THR A 37 2.38 -13.74 -13.21
N VAL A 38 1.24 -13.13 -13.53
CA VAL A 38 -0.09 -13.69 -13.23
C VAL A 38 -0.88 -13.89 -14.51
N ASN A 39 -1.53 -15.04 -14.62
CA ASN A 39 -2.50 -15.34 -15.65
C ASN A 39 -3.91 -15.32 -15.06
N MET A 40 -4.90 -14.88 -15.83
CA MET A 40 -6.32 -15.02 -15.53
C MET A 40 -7.01 -15.56 -16.77
N GLN A 41 -7.75 -16.67 -16.62
CA GLN A 41 -8.42 -17.35 -17.74
C GLN A 41 -7.50 -17.58 -18.97
N GLY A 42 -6.24 -17.96 -18.71
CA GLY A 42 -5.25 -18.25 -19.76
C GLY A 42 -4.60 -17.02 -20.42
N LYS A 43 -4.84 -15.80 -19.94
CA LYS A 43 -4.19 -14.57 -20.42
C LYS A 43 -3.35 -13.92 -19.32
N LYS A 44 -2.18 -13.41 -19.67
CA LYS A 44 -1.36 -12.60 -18.76
C LYS A 44 -2.11 -11.32 -18.38
N THR A 45 -2.09 -10.96 -17.10
CA THR A 45 -2.70 -9.73 -16.59
C THR A 45 -1.78 -9.02 -15.60
N THR A 46 -1.81 -7.69 -15.63
CA THR A 46 -1.09 -6.81 -14.70
C THR A 46 -2.04 -5.90 -13.93
N SER A 47 -3.31 -5.81 -14.33
CA SER A 47 -4.30 -4.90 -13.72
C SER A 47 -4.67 -5.30 -12.29
N VAL A 48 -4.39 -6.54 -11.91
CA VAL A 48 -4.69 -7.09 -10.58
C VAL A 48 -3.52 -6.94 -9.60
N LEU A 49 -2.39 -6.38 -10.03
CA LEU A 49 -1.15 -6.33 -9.24
C LEU A 49 -0.99 -5.03 -8.44
N GLY A 50 -2.10 -4.32 -8.19
CA GLY A 50 -2.10 -3.04 -7.50
C GLY A 50 -1.71 -3.14 -6.03
N VAL A 51 -0.95 -2.16 -5.57
CA VAL A 51 -0.73 -1.84 -4.17
C VAL A 51 -1.03 -0.35 -4.03
N ASN A 52 -1.73 0.06 -3.00
CA ASN A 52 -2.02 1.47 -2.80
C ASN A 52 -1.87 1.84 -1.34
N VAL A 53 -1.16 2.92 -1.06
CA VAL A 53 -0.95 3.44 0.30
C VAL A 53 -1.46 4.87 0.33
N THR A 54 -2.37 5.17 1.25
CA THR A 54 -3.03 6.47 1.33
C THR A 54 -3.00 7.04 2.73
N PHE A 55 -3.17 8.36 2.80
CA PHE A 55 -3.67 9.00 4.01
C PHE A 55 -4.71 10.08 3.66
N GLU A 56 -5.63 10.29 4.58
CA GLU A 56 -6.66 11.32 4.51
C GLU A 56 -7.04 11.83 5.91
N SER A 57 -7.87 12.87 5.96
CA SER A 57 -8.35 13.46 7.23
C SER A 57 -7.20 13.88 8.18
N LEU A 58 -6.17 14.52 7.63
CA LEU A 58 -5.04 15.06 8.41
C LEU A 58 -5.54 16.11 9.42
N ASP A 59 -5.31 15.86 10.70
CA ASP A 59 -5.71 16.73 11.79
C ASP A 59 -4.62 17.75 12.17
N THR A 60 -4.98 18.69 13.06
CA THR A 60 -4.07 19.73 13.54
C THR A 60 -2.95 19.21 14.45
N GLN A 61 -3.04 17.96 14.93
CA GLN A 61 -2.01 17.29 15.71
C GLN A 61 -1.03 16.51 14.80
N GLY A 62 -1.31 16.46 13.48
CA GLY A 62 -0.49 15.79 12.48
C GLY A 62 -0.80 14.30 12.30
N ASN A 63 -1.88 13.79 12.88
CA ASN A 63 -2.35 12.42 12.66
C ASN A 63 -3.32 12.38 11.48
N ALA A 64 -3.39 11.25 10.80
CA ALA A 64 -4.30 11.02 9.69
C ALA A 64 -4.87 9.60 9.77
N LEU A 65 -5.99 9.37 9.08
CA LEU A 65 -6.40 8.00 8.74
C LEU A 65 -5.46 7.50 7.64
N ASN A 66 -4.69 6.47 7.93
CA ASN A 66 -3.78 5.86 6.97
C ASN A 66 -4.31 4.47 6.57
N ILE A 67 -4.26 4.16 5.27
CA ILE A 67 -4.74 2.89 4.73
C ILE A 67 -3.70 2.35 3.75
N ALA A 68 -3.49 1.04 3.77
CA ALA A 68 -2.78 0.33 2.71
C ALA A 68 -3.60 -0.86 2.21
N GLU A 69 -3.77 -0.95 0.90
CA GLU A 69 -4.23 -2.14 0.20
C GLU A 69 -3.02 -2.80 -0.47
N VAL A 70 -2.80 -4.09 -0.16
CA VAL A 70 -1.62 -4.81 -0.65
C VAL A 70 -2.03 -6.14 -1.23
N VAL A 71 -1.70 -6.37 -2.50
CA VAL A 71 -1.82 -7.68 -3.13
C VAL A 71 -0.61 -8.56 -2.81
N LEU A 72 -0.90 -9.81 -2.47
CA LEU A 72 0.03 -10.82 -1.96
C LEU A 72 -0.16 -12.12 -2.74
N LEU A 73 0.91 -12.89 -2.86
CA LEU A 73 0.78 -14.33 -3.13
C LEU A 73 0.24 -15.03 -1.87
N GLU A 74 -0.49 -16.14 -2.03
CA GLU A 74 -1.04 -16.89 -0.89
C GLU A 74 0.06 -17.28 0.12
N GLU A 75 1.23 -17.70 -0.36
CA GLU A 75 2.38 -18.06 0.47
C GLU A 75 3.03 -16.88 1.21
N GLU A 76 2.83 -15.64 0.74
CA GLU A 76 3.39 -14.43 1.38
C GLU A 76 2.55 -13.97 2.58
N VAL A 77 1.28 -14.39 2.66
CA VAL A 77 0.30 -13.90 3.65
C VAL A 77 0.81 -14.01 5.08
N PRO A 78 1.26 -15.19 5.59
CA PRO A 78 1.59 -15.32 7.01
C PRO A 78 2.74 -14.39 7.43
N HIS A 79 3.78 -14.29 6.61
CA HIS A 79 4.95 -13.46 6.90
C HIS A 79 4.63 -11.97 6.80
N PHE A 80 3.89 -11.56 5.76
CA PHE A 80 3.52 -10.16 5.60
C PHE A 80 2.62 -9.67 6.73
N LEU A 81 1.57 -10.42 7.08
CA LEU A 81 0.66 -10.05 8.16
C LEU A 81 1.38 -10.01 9.51
N PHE A 82 2.28 -10.96 9.77
CA PHE A 82 3.11 -10.93 10.98
C PHE A 82 3.97 -9.66 11.04
N ALA A 83 4.62 -9.29 9.93
CA ALA A 83 5.42 -8.07 9.86
C ALA A 83 4.59 -6.80 10.10
N VAL A 84 3.39 -6.71 9.53
CA VAL A 84 2.45 -5.61 9.77
C VAL A 84 2.09 -5.50 11.25
N MET A 85 1.73 -6.63 11.89
CA MET A 85 1.38 -6.64 13.32
C MET A 85 2.57 -6.28 14.22
N GLN A 86 3.79 -6.68 13.87
CA GLN A 86 5.02 -6.29 14.60
C GLN A 86 5.29 -4.79 14.55
N GLN A 87 4.80 -4.08 13.53
CA GLN A 87 4.85 -2.62 13.45
C GLN A 87 3.73 -1.93 14.24
N GLY A 88 2.84 -2.70 14.90
CA GLY A 88 1.68 -2.19 15.63
C GLY A 88 0.56 -1.70 14.72
N LEU A 89 0.53 -2.11 13.45
CA LEU A 89 -0.51 -1.75 12.50
C LEU A 89 -1.67 -2.77 12.55
N ILE A 90 -2.88 -2.29 12.25
CA ILE A 90 -4.09 -3.11 12.28
C ILE A 90 -4.31 -3.72 10.89
N VAL A 91 -4.40 -5.05 10.81
CA VAL A 91 -4.91 -5.76 9.64
C VAL A 91 -6.44 -5.79 9.74
N SER A 92 -7.14 -5.08 8.86
CA SER A 92 -8.61 -4.94 8.91
C SER A 92 -9.34 -5.95 8.02
N ALA A 93 -8.69 -6.47 6.98
CA ALA A 93 -9.24 -7.51 6.12
C ALA A 93 -8.15 -8.32 5.42
N LEU A 94 -8.46 -9.57 5.12
CA LEU A 94 -7.75 -10.44 4.19
C LEU A 94 -8.78 -11.16 3.33
N HIS A 95 -8.71 -11.01 2.02
CA HIS A 95 -9.67 -11.60 1.08
C HIS A 95 -9.08 -11.73 -0.33
N ASN A 96 -9.86 -12.26 -1.26
CA ASN A 96 -9.48 -12.39 -2.66
C ASN A 96 -10.38 -11.47 -3.51
N HIS A 97 -9.78 -10.66 -4.41
CA HIS A 97 -10.55 -9.83 -5.36
C HIS A 97 -10.96 -10.58 -6.62
N TRP A 98 -10.20 -11.61 -7.03
CA TRP A 98 -10.31 -12.23 -8.33
C TRP A 98 -10.23 -13.75 -8.26
N LEU A 99 -11.28 -14.40 -8.79
CA LEU A 99 -11.24 -15.84 -9.06
C LEU A 99 -10.42 -16.13 -10.33
N TYR A 100 -9.90 -17.35 -10.42
CA TYR A 100 -9.21 -17.89 -11.60
C TYR A 100 -7.91 -17.16 -11.99
N THR A 101 -7.26 -16.50 -11.03
CA THR A 101 -5.86 -16.08 -11.15
C THR A 101 -4.93 -17.26 -10.93
N ASN A 102 -3.82 -17.31 -11.65
CA ASN A 102 -2.73 -18.25 -11.41
C ASN A 102 -1.38 -17.51 -11.47
N PRO A 103 -0.60 -17.43 -10.37
CA PRO A 103 -0.94 -17.91 -9.03
C PRO A 103 -2.19 -17.22 -8.44
N ASN A 104 -2.77 -17.81 -7.39
CA ASN A 104 -3.83 -17.19 -6.61
C ASN A 104 -3.28 -15.94 -5.90
N LEU A 105 -4.08 -14.88 -5.90
CA LEU A 105 -3.74 -13.62 -5.24
C LEU A 105 -4.66 -13.39 -4.04
N MET A 106 -4.08 -12.86 -2.98
CA MET A 106 -4.79 -12.37 -1.80
C MET A 106 -4.59 -10.87 -1.67
N TYR A 107 -5.53 -10.17 -1.04
CA TYR A 107 -5.48 -8.75 -0.76
C TYR A 107 -5.68 -8.56 0.72
N THR A 108 -4.84 -7.72 1.31
CA THR A 108 -4.98 -7.32 2.70
C THR A 108 -5.16 -5.83 2.81
N HIS A 109 -5.99 -5.44 3.77
CA HIS A 109 -6.20 -4.04 4.16
C HIS A 109 -5.54 -3.80 5.50
N VAL A 110 -4.74 -2.74 5.57
CA VAL A 110 -4.01 -2.32 6.77
C VAL A 110 -4.37 -0.89 7.09
N GLN A 111 -4.59 -0.56 8.36
CA GLN A 111 -4.96 0.78 8.78
C GLN A 111 -4.33 1.22 10.10
N SER A 112 -4.26 2.53 10.29
CA SER A 112 -3.88 3.17 11.55
C SER A 112 -4.37 4.62 11.60
N VAL A 113 -4.37 5.20 12.81
CA VAL A 113 -4.46 6.65 13.02
C VAL A 113 -3.18 7.12 13.69
N GLU A 114 -2.29 7.70 12.90
CA GLU A 114 -0.96 8.17 13.33
C GLU A 114 -0.38 9.13 12.27
N PRO A 115 0.80 9.74 12.46
CA PRO A 115 1.41 10.58 11.44
C PRO A 115 1.67 9.79 10.14
N PRO A 116 1.30 10.30 8.95
CA PRO A 116 1.43 9.56 7.70
C PRO A 116 2.84 9.06 7.41
N THR A 117 3.87 9.85 7.74
CA THR A 117 5.27 9.45 7.55
C THR A 117 5.67 8.28 8.46
N THR A 118 5.09 8.17 9.66
CA THR A 118 5.30 7.03 10.56
C THR A 118 4.65 5.78 9.98
N PHE A 119 3.40 5.89 9.52
CA PHE A 119 2.71 4.80 8.84
C PHE A 119 3.47 4.33 7.60
N ALA A 120 3.93 5.26 6.76
CA ALA A 120 4.72 4.97 5.57
C ALA A 120 5.98 4.16 5.88
N GLN A 121 6.72 4.54 6.93
CA GLN A 121 7.92 3.80 7.33
C GLN A 121 7.56 2.37 7.79
N LYS A 122 6.52 2.23 8.61
CA LYS A 122 6.06 0.94 9.11
C LYS A 122 5.59 0.00 8.00
N ILE A 123 4.76 0.48 7.08
CA ILE A 123 4.28 -0.35 5.96
C ILE A 123 5.42 -0.66 4.97
N SER A 124 6.35 0.28 4.76
CA SER A 124 7.55 0.05 3.95
C SER A 124 8.44 -1.05 4.54
N ASN A 125 8.58 -1.11 5.87
CA ASN A 125 9.27 -2.22 6.55
C ASN A 125 8.58 -3.57 6.27
N ALA A 126 7.24 -3.62 6.28
CA ALA A 126 6.49 -4.82 5.95
C ALA A 126 6.63 -5.22 4.47
N PHE A 127 6.72 -4.26 3.54
CA PHE A 127 7.02 -4.55 2.13
C PHE A 127 8.36 -5.26 1.93
N GLY A 128 9.32 -5.09 2.85
CA GLY A 128 10.59 -5.81 2.84
C GLY A 128 10.46 -7.34 2.99
N THR A 129 9.31 -7.85 3.44
CA THR A 129 9.06 -9.31 3.48
C THR A 129 8.52 -9.87 2.18
N LEU A 130 8.27 -9.02 1.18
CA LEU A 130 7.71 -9.43 -0.10
C LEU A 130 8.79 -9.53 -1.17
N SER A 131 8.67 -10.51 -2.06
CA SER A 131 9.69 -10.75 -3.09
C SER A 131 9.08 -10.91 -4.49
N PRO A 132 9.34 -9.98 -5.42
CA PRO A 132 10.05 -8.69 -5.25
C PRO A 132 9.17 -7.66 -4.53
N PRO A 133 9.70 -6.63 -3.83
CA PRO A 133 8.86 -5.61 -3.18
C PRO A 133 8.01 -4.80 -4.18
N PRO A 134 6.94 -4.11 -3.73
CA PRO A 134 6.18 -3.19 -4.58
C PRO A 134 7.04 -2.05 -5.13
N VAL A 135 6.74 -1.62 -6.35
CA VAL A 135 7.45 -0.53 -7.04
C VAL A 135 6.49 0.53 -7.57
N ASP A 136 6.99 1.73 -7.87
CA ASP A 136 6.20 2.77 -8.51
C ASP A 136 5.58 2.29 -9.82
N VAL A 137 4.33 2.69 -10.06
CA VAL A 137 3.61 2.28 -11.28
C VAL A 137 4.30 2.78 -12.55
N ALA A 138 5.05 3.89 -12.46
CA ALA A 138 5.78 4.49 -13.57
C ALA A 138 7.23 3.99 -13.73
N SER A 139 7.73 3.09 -12.87
CA SER A 139 9.02 2.43 -13.09
C SER A 139 8.91 1.46 -14.27
N HIS A 140 9.42 1.85 -15.44
CA HIS A 140 9.67 1.03 -16.62
C HIS A 140 11.09 1.34 -17.11
#